data_AF-A0A7S2VQW1-F1
#
_entry.id   AF-A0A7S2VQW1-F1
#
_cell.length_a   1.000
_cell.length_b   1.000
_cell.length_c   1.000
_cell.angle_alpha   90.00
_cell.angle_beta   90.00
_cell.angle_gamma   90.00
#
_symmetry.space_group_name_H-M   'P 1'
#
loop_
_entity.id
_entity.type
_entity.pdbx_description
1 polymer ?
#
loop_
_entity_poly.entity_id
_entity_poly.type
_entity_poly.pdbx_seq_one_letter_code
_entity_poly.pdbx_strand_id
1 'polypeptide(L)'
;GVRGGAITDEFCSAQKKAFQDPDDHMMKGGLKKMGEALDRGMVLALSLWDDKATEMRWLDSAFPADDSTSRLGVMRGPCDGSTSSPLYLRSHSQSATVKYTNIKYGEIGSTFKAGARRLESIMV
;
A
#
# COMPACT_ATOMS: atom_id res chain seq x y z
N GLY A 1 -11.22 3.51 12.38
CA GLY A 1 -10.39 2.64 11.52
C GLY A 1 -10.43 1.21 12.02
N VAL A 2 -9.86 0.28 11.26
CA VAL A 2 -9.69 -1.13 11.68
C VAL A 2 -8.41 -1.26 12.50
N ARG A 3 -8.42 -2.07 13.57
CA ARG A 3 -7.27 -2.28 14.45
C ARG A 3 -6.31 -3.33 13.86
N GLY A 4 -5.02 -3.17 14.12
CA GLY A 4 -3.97 -4.10 13.69
C GLY A 4 -2.79 -3.39 13.03
N GLY A 5 -1.63 -4.06 13.02
CA GLY A 5 -0.39 -3.56 12.38
C GLY A 5 0.16 -4.50 11.30
N ALA A 6 -0.63 -5.49 10.89
CA ALA A 6 -0.27 -6.50 9.90
C ALA A 6 -1.47 -6.79 9.00
N ILE A 7 -1.21 -7.26 7.79
CA ILE A 7 -2.23 -7.70 6.83
C ILE A 7 -2.55 -9.17 7.11
N THR A 8 -3.77 -9.43 7.56
CA THR A 8 -4.36 -10.77 7.71
C THR A 8 -5.69 -10.82 6.98
N ASP A 9 -6.23 -12.01 6.71
CA ASP A 9 -7.55 -12.13 6.06
C ASP A 9 -8.64 -11.44 6.91
N GLU A 10 -8.56 -11.51 8.25
CA GLU A 10 -9.48 -10.82 9.15
C GLU A 10 -9.36 -9.29 9.04
N PHE A 11 -8.12 -8.77 8.96
CA PHE A 11 -7.90 -7.35 8.75
C PHE A 11 -8.46 -6.91 7.39
N CYS A 12 -8.21 -7.67 6.33
CA CYS A 12 -8.70 -7.39 4.98
C CYS A 12 -10.23 -7.31 4.96
N SER A 13 -10.93 -8.35 5.43
CA SER A 13 -12.40 -8.36 5.42
C SER A 13 -13.01 -7.31 6.35
N ALA A 14 -12.40 -7.04 7.51
CA ALA A 14 -12.85 -5.97 8.39
C ALA A 14 -12.68 -4.58 7.75
N GLN A 15 -11.56 -4.36 7.05
CA GLN A 15 -11.27 -3.11 6.34
C GLN A 15 -12.26 -2.90 5.19
N LYS A 16 -12.49 -3.93 4.37
CA LYS A 16 -13.47 -3.87 3.28
C LYS A 16 -14.87 -3.53 3.78
N LYS A 17 -15.32 -4.20 4.85
CA LYS A 17 -16.60 -3.88 5.49
C LYS A 17 -16.66 -2.45 6.03
N ALA A 18 -15.61 -2.00 6.73
CA ALA A 18 -15.59 -0.67 7.33
C ALA A 18 -15.58 0.46 6.28
N PHE A 19 -14.92 0.23 5.14
CA PHE A 19 -14.84 1.21 4.05
C PHE A 19 -15.98 1.06 3.03
N GLN A 20 -16.84 0.04 3.22
CA GLN A 20 -17.96 -0.27 2.33
C GLN A 20 -17.50 -0.63 0.91
N ASP A 21 -16.32 -1.24 0.80
CA ASP A 21 -15.74 -1.73 -0.45
C ASP A 21 -16.14 -3.20 -0.68
N PRO A 22 -16.31 -3.65 -1.94
CA PRO A 22 -16.42 -5.07 -2.25
C PRO A 22 -15.18 -5.86 -1.78
N ASP A 23 -15.40 -7.01 -1.14
CA ASP A 23 -14.33 -7.91 -0.71
C ASP A 23 -13.89 -8.88 -1.82
N ASP A 24 -13.43 -8.28 -2.92
CA ASP A 24 -12.83 -8.98 -4.06
C ASP A 24 -11.63 -9.85 -3.67
N HIS A 25 -10.92 -9.47 -2.60
CA HIS A 25 -9.76 -10.19 -2.10
C HIS A 25 -10.17 -11.57 -1.59
N MET A 26 -11.17 -11.62 -0.69
CA MET A 26 -11.67 -12.89 -0.17
C MET A 26 -12.35 -13.72 -1.25
N MET A 27 -13.10 -13.10 -2.18
CA MET A 27 -13.71 -13.81 -3.31
C MET A 27 -12.67 -14.51 -4.20
N LYS A 28 -11.45 -13.98 -4.32
CA LYS A 28 -10.34 -14.57 -5.06
C LYS A 28 -9.48 -15.54 -4.22
N GLY A 29 -9.90 -15.84 -2.99
CA GLY A 29 -9.26 -16.81 -2.10
C GLY A 29 -8.21 -16.25 -1.14
N GLY A 30 -8.23 -14.93 -0.91
CA GLY A 30 -7.51 -14.27 0.18
C GLY A 30 -5.99 -14.43 0.16
N LEU A 31 -5.38 -14.33 1.33
CA LEU A 31 -3.93 -14.48 1.50
C LEU A 31 -3.45 -15.91 1.21
N LYS A 32 -4.30 -16.93 1.36
CA LYS A 32 -3.95 -18.30 0.97
C LYS A 32 -3.60 -18.38 -0.52
N LYS A 33 -4.44 -17.84 -1.40
CA LYS A 33 -4.17 -17.84 -2.84
C LYS A 33 -2.98 -16.96 -3.22
N MET A 34 -2.74 -15.88 -2.48
CA MET A 34 -1.52 -15.08 -2.64
C MET A 34 -0.26 -15.87 -2.24
N GLY A 35 -0.30 -16.61 -1.14
CA GLY A 35 0.78 -17.50 -0.70
C GLY A 35 1.10 -18.59 -1.74
N GLU A 36 0.07 -19.26 -2.26
CA GLU A 36 0.23 -20.24 -3.33
C GLU A 36 0.88 -19.65 -4.60
N ALA A 37 0.67 -18.34 -4.88
CA ALA A 37 1.33 -17.66 -6.00
C ALA A 37 2.79 -17.33 -5.70
N LEU A 38 3.12 -16.93 -4.46
CA LEU A 38 4.49 -16.71 -4.01
C LEU A 38 5.30 -18.01 -4.08
N ASP A 39 4.72 -19.14 -3.68
CA ASP A 39 5.37 -20.47 -3.71
C ASP A 39 5.74 -20.93 -5.13
N ARG A 40 5.01 -20.49 -6.16
CA ARG A 40 5.35 -20.77 -7.56
C ARG A 40 6.52 -19.95 -8.09
N GLY A 41 6.97 -18.95 -7.32
CA GLY A 41 7.92 -17.94 -7.76
C GLY A 41 7.24 -16.80 -8.51
N MET A 42 7.67 -15.58 -8.20
CA MET A 42 7.22 -14.35 -8.84
C MET A 42 8.41 -13.56 -9.39
N VAL A 43 8.16 -12.74 -10.40
CA VAL A 43 9.17 -11.84 -10.97
C VAL A 43 9.07 -10.48 -10.30
N LEU A 44 10.20 -9.91 -9.89
CA LEU A 44 10.27 -8.54 -9.38
C LEU A 44 10.10 -7.52 -10.51
N ALA A 45 9.16 -6.59 -10.36
CA ALA A 45 8.96 -5.45 -11.25
C ALA A 45 9.22 -4.13 -10.50
N LEU A 46 10.00 -3.24 -11.11
CA LEU A 46 10.26 -1.88 -10.62
C LEU A 46 9.79 -0.89 -11.70
N SER A 47 8.99 0.10 -11.32
CA SER A 47 8.34 1.00 -12.28
C SER A 47 8.13 2.40 -11.73
N LEU A 48 8.23 3.40 -12.60
CA LEU A 48 7.78 4.77 -12.39
C LEU A 48 6.71 5.08 -13.45
N TRP A 49 5.52 5.49 -13.02
CA TRP A 49 4.38 5.68 -13.91
C TRP A 49 3.42 6.75 -13.37
N ASP A 50 2.70 7.40 -14.28
CA ASP A 50 1.54 8.24 -13.99
C ASP A 50 0.26 7.50 -14.39
N ASP A 51 -0.86 7.83 -13.75
CA ASP A 51 -2.12 7.12 -13.94
C ASP A 51 -3.10 7.93 -14.80
N LYS A 52 -3.45 7.40 -15.96
CA LYS A 52 -4.46 7.99 -16.86
C LYS A 52 -5.89 7.74 -16.42
N ALA A 53 -6.16 6.70 -15.64
CA ALA A 53 -7.51 6.30 -15.27
C ALA A 53 -8.04 7.12 -14.09
N THR A 54 -7.20 7.38 -13.09
CA THR A 54 -7.63 8.04 -11.86
C THR A 54 -6.69 9.13 -11.35
N GLU A 55 -5.64 9.47 -12.12
CA GLU A 55 -4.69 10.54 -11.77
C GLU A 55 -4.01 10.29 -10.40
N MET A 56 -3.73 9.02 -10.09
CA MET A 56 -3.08 8.56 -8.85
C MET A 56 -3.88 8.81 -7.57
N ARG A 57 -5.14 9.27 -7.68
CA ARG A 57 -5.97 9.66 -6.54
C ARG A 57 -6.26 8.52 -5.58
N TRP A 58 -6.36 7.28 -6.06
CA TRP A 58 -6.53 6.10 -5.20
C TRP A 58 -5.34 5.82 -4.29
N LEU A 59 -4.20 6.50 -4.49
CA LEU A 59 -2.99 6.37 -3.69
C LEU A 59 -2.78 7.58 -2.77
N ASP A 60 -2.93 8.81 -3.26
CA ASP A 60 -2.45 10.02 -2.57
C ASP A 60 -3.49 11.14 -2.39
N SER A 61 -4.76 10.91 -2.73
CA SER A 61 -5.83 11.91 -2.69
C SER A 61 -7.14 11.34 -2.10
N ALA A 62 -8.26 12.03 -2.34
CA ALA A 62 -9.60 11.52 -2.14
C ALA A 62 -10.01 10.62 -3.32
N PHE A 63 -10.46 9.39 -3.04
CA PHE A 63 -11.00 8.49 -4.07
C PHE A 63 -12.07 7.53 -3.53
N PRO A 64 -13.24 7.37 -4.20
CA PRO A 64 -13.70 8.12 -5.39
C PRO A 64 -13.80 9.63 -5.15
N ALA A 65 -13.56 10.44 -6.20
CA ALA A 65 -13.41 11.90 -6.04
C ALA A 65 -14.72 12.60 -5.62
N ASP A 66 -15.87 12.04 -5.97
CA ASP A 66 -17.19 12.58 -5.67
C ASP A 66 -17.71 12.17 -4.28
N ASP A 67 -17.03 11.26 -3.61
CA ASP A 67 -17.43 10.78 -2.28
C ASP A 67 -16.99 11.76 -1.19
N SER A 68 -17.79 11.83 -0.12
CA SER A 68 -17.45 12.66 1.03
C SER A 68 -16.12 12.23 1.66
N THR A 69 -15.22 13.19 1.86
CA THR A 69 -13.92 12.99 2.51
C THR A 69 -14.03 12.56 3.98
N SER A 70 -15.20 12.72 4.61
CA SER A 70 -15.48 12.20 5.95
C SER A 70 -15.76 10.69 5.96
N ARG A 71 -16.04 10.07 4.80
CA ARG A 71 -16.29 8.64 4.69
C ARG A 71 -14.96 7.89 4.85
N LEU A 72 -14.96 6.88 5.73
CA LEU A 72 -13.77 6.07 5.98
C LEU A 72 -13.31 5.40 4.67
N GLY A 73 -12.02 5.54 4.36
CA GLY A 73 -11.39 4.97 3.17
C GLY A 73 -11.30 5.88 1.95
N VAL A 74 -11.97 7.03 1.96
CA VAL A 74 -11.93 7.99 0.83
C VAL A 74 -10.63 8.76 0.80
N MET A 75 -10.23 9.37 1.93
CA MET A 75 -8.99 10.13 2.03
C MET A 75 -7.78 9.21 2.19
N ARG A 76 -6.81 9.30 1.28
CA ARG A 76 -5.63 8.42 1.20
C ARG A 76 -4.31 9.17 1.22
N GLY A 77 -4.35 10.47 0.93
CA GLY A 77 -3.22 11.36 1.09
C GLY A 77 -3.64 12.84 1.03
N PRO A 78 -2.66 13.76 1.11
CA PRO A 78 -2.91 15.19 1.19
C PRO A 78 -3.06 15.88 -0.18
N CYS A 79 -2.83 15.17 -1.30
CA CYS A 79 -2.91 15.77 -2.62
C CYS A 79 -4.38 16.08 -2.96
N ASP A 80 -4.67 17.27 -3.50
CA ASP A 80 -6.03 17.63 -3.97
C ASP A 80 -6.38 17.04 -5.35
N GLY A 81 -5.35 16.54 -6.05
CA GLY A 81 -5.41 15.91 -7.36
C GLY A 81 -5.53 16.87 -8.54
N SER A 82 -5.53 18.19 -8.32
CA SER A 82 -5.62 19.20 -9.39
C SER A 82 -4.41 19.19 -10.34
N THR A 83 -3.27 18.73 -9.84
CA THR A 83 -1.98 18.66 -10.54
C THR A 83 -1.54 17.23 -10.86
N SER A 84 -2.42 16.24 -10.66
CA SER A 84 -2.06 14.83 -10.81
C SER A 84 -2.34 14.26 -12.21
N SER A 85 -2.90 15.06 -13.13
CA SER A 85 -3.14 14.58 -14.49
C SER A 85 -1.83 14.25 -15.21
N PRO A 86 -1.79 13.18 -16.04
CA PRO A 86 -0.61 12.83 -16.83
C PRO A 86 -0.07 13.99 -17.69
N LEU A 87 -0.95 14.82 -18.25
CA LEU A 87 -0.54 15.96 -19.05
C LEU A 87 0.20 17.01 -18.20
N TYR A 88 -0.32 17.31 -17.01
CA TYR A 88 0.32 18.23 -16.07
C TYR A 88 1.66 17.69 -15.59
N LEU A 89 1.70 16.44 -15.11
CA LEU A 89 2.91 15.82 -14.58
C LEU A 89 4.02 15.72 -15.64
N ARG A 90 3.69 15.31 -16.87
CA ARG A 90 4.67 15.20 -17.96
C ARG A 90 5.16 16.55 -18.48
N SER A 91 4.49 17.66 -18.17
CA SER A 91 4.95 19.00 -18.55
C SER A 91 5.72 19.68 -17.40
N HIS A 92 5.32 19.47 -16.16
CA HIS A 92 5.84 20.19 -14.99
C HIS A 92 6.81 19.37 -14.13
N SER A 93 6.86 18.06 -14.30
CA SER A 93 7.69 17.13 -13.52
C SER A 93 8.51 16.20 -14.41
N GLN A 94 8.99 16.72 -15.56
CA GLN A 94 9.78 15.96 -16.55
C GLN A 94 11.07 15.35 -15.97
N SER A 95 11.63 15.96 -14.94
CA SER A 95 12.84 15.50 -14.26
C SER A 95 12.55 14.55 -13.10
N ALA A 96 11.30 14.14 -12.88
CA ALA A 96 10.94 13.18 -11.85
C ALA A 96 11.69 11.86 -12.09
N THR A 97 12.40 11.40 -11.06
CA THR A 97 13.15 10.15 -11.09
C THR A 97 12.98 9.40 -9.78
N VAL A 98 13.12 8.08 -9.85
CA VAL A 98 13.18 7.20 -8.68
C VAL A 98 14.45 6.37 -8.75
N LYS A 99 15.10 6.16 -7.60
CA LYS A 99 16.29 5.31 -7.47
C LYS A 99 16.00 4.20 -6.47
N TYR A 100 15.96 2.96 -6.97
CA TYR A 100 15.87 1.76 -6.14
C TYR A 100 17.29 1.18 -5.96
N THR A 101 17.76 1.06 -4.72
CA THR A 101 19.11 0.57 -4.42
C THR A 101 19.08 -0.38 -3.22
N ASN A 102 20.16 -1.14 -3.01
CA ASN A 102 20.35 -2.02 -1.84
C ASN A 102 19.21 -3.05 -1.65
N ILE A 103 18.74 -3.65 -2.74
CA ILE A 103 17.72 -4.72 -2.71
C ILE A 103 18.32 -5.96 -2.02
N LYS A 104 17.61 -6.47 -1.01
CA LYS A 104 17.97 -7.67 -0.24
C LYS A 104 16.72 -8.54 -0.07
N TYR A 105 16.89 -9.85 -0.16
CA TYR A 105 15.86 -10.84 0.12
C TYR A 105 16.51 -12.04 0.84
N GLY A 106 15.74 -12.74 1.66
CA GLY A 106 16.23 -13.85 2.48
C GLY A 106 15.27 -14.15 3.63
N GLU A 107 15.77 -14.86 4.63
CA GLU A 107 15.02 -15.25 5.82
C GLU A 107 14.46 -14.04 6.60
N ILE A 108 13.34 -14.25 7.28
CA ILE A 108 12.73 -13.21 8.13
C ILE A 108 13.75 -12.75 9.17
N GLY A 109 14.00 -11.43 9.20
CA GLY A 109 14.94 -10.80 10.13
C GLY A 109 16.39 -10.72 9.64
N SER A 110 16.76 -11.31 8.49
CA SER A 110 18.16 -11.31 8.00
C SER A 110 18.55 -10.04 7.23
N THR A 111 17.58 -9.28 6.74
CA THR A 111 17.82 -8.16 5.81
C THR A 111 18.08 -6.82 6.49
N PHE A 112 17.95 -6.75 7.83
CA PHE A 112 18.23 -5.58 8.64
C PHE A 112 18.82 -5.97 10.01
N LYS A 113 19.48 -5.02 10.68
CA LYS A 113 19.87 -5.20 12.08
C LYS A 113 18.68 -4.83 12.95
N ALA A 114 18.03 -5.82 13.55
CA ALA A 114 17.08 -5.54 14.62
C ALA A 114 17.84 -4.88 15.77
N GLY A 115 17.47 -3.64 16.14
CA GLY A 115 18.05 -3.00 17.31
C GLY A 115 17.83 -3.90 18.52
N ALA A 116 18.89 -4.14 19.30
CA ALA A 116 18.79 -4.87 20.55
C ALA A 116 17.77 -4.15 21.43
N ARG A 117 16.55 -4.67 21.56
CA ARG A 117 15.71 -4.32 22.70
C ARG A 117 16.44 -4.90 23.89
N ARG A 118 17.15 -4.04 24.62
CA ARG A 118 17.57 -4.32 25.98
C ARG A 118 16.26 -4.57 26.74
N LEU A 119 15.91 -5.83 26.92
CA LEU A 119 15.06 -6.22 28.04
C LEU A 119 15.93 -5.95 29.27
N GLU A 120 15.98 -4.69 29.72
CA GLU A 120 16.34 -4.45 31.10
C GLU A 120 15.22 -5.07 31.93
N SER A 121 15.58 -6.15 32.61
CA SER A 121 14.81 -6.73 33.70
C SER A 121 14.24 -5.62 34.57
N ILE A 122 12.91 -5.48 34.56
CA ILE A 122 12.22 -5.08 35.80
C ILE A 122 12.16 -6.35 36.64
N MET A 123 13.28 -6.63 37.30
CA MET A 123 13.30 -7.27 38.61
C MET A 123 13.69 -6.16 39.59
N VAL A 124 12.67 -5.48 40.15
CA VAL A 124 12.48 -5.19 41.57
C VAL A 124 10.98 -5.06 41.79
#